data_AF-A0A358AIF1-F1
#
_entry.id   AF-A0A358AIF1-F1
#
_cell.length_a   1.000
_cell.length_b   1.000
_cell.length_c   1.000
_cell.angle_alpha   90.00
_cell.angle_beta   90.00
_cell.angle_gamma   90.00
#
_symmetry.space_group_name_H-M   'P 1'
#
loop_
_entity.id
_entity.type
_entity.pdbx_description
1 polymer ?
#
loop_
_entity_poly.entity_id
_entity_poly.type
_entity_poly.pdbx_seq_one_letter_code
_entity_poly.pdbx_strand_id
1 'polypeptide(L)'
;TIANSGDKPLEVKVVRVGCGCTIILYPKKKLEIAAGGSIEARFSFNTEGMEGDETKYIYIESNDPETPLLKLKLTTQVQRKQSAAIKRFLSWGLLTVAGAGLIDGINPCAFTVLVFFISF
;
A
#
# COMPACT_ATOMS: atom_id res chain seq x y z
N THR A 1 -17.44 -6.61 13.03
CA THR A 1 -17.98 -7.72 13.85
C THR A 1 -18.89 -8.57 13.00
N ILE A 2 -18.85 -9.89 13.17
CA ILE A 2 -19.78 -10.83 12.56
C ILE A 2 -20.68 -11.33 13.69
N ALA A 3 -21.99 -11.22 13.54
CA ALA A 3 -22.95 -11.61 14.56
C ALA A 3 -23.93 -12.64 13.99
N ASN A 4 -24.28 -13.63 14.79
CA ASN A 4 -25.31 -14.60 14.48
C ASN A 4 -26.63 -14.14 15.12
N SER A 5 -27.52 -13.58 14.31
CA SER A 5 -28.86 -13.15 14.75
C SER A 5 -29.91 -14.26 14.66
N GLY A 6 -29.53 -15.46 14.23
CA GLY A 6 -30.41 -16.62 14.12
C GLY A 6 -30.53 -17.42 15.40
N ASP A 7 -31.32 -18.50 15.31
CA ASP A 7 -31.63 -19.44 16.38
C ASP A 7 -30.72 -20.69 16.40
N LYS A 8 -29.95 -20.91 15.32
CA LYS A 8 -29.05 -22.05 15.16
C LYS A 8 -27.59 -21.61 15.06
N PRO A 9 -26.62 -22.50 15.35
CA PRO A 9 -25.21 -22.18 15.19
C PRO A 9 -24.86 -21.81 13.74
N LEU A 10 -24.19 -20.67 13.58
CA LEU A 10 -23.75 -20.15 12.30
C LEU A 10 -22.29 -20.56 12.07
N GLU A 11 -22.08 -21.42 11.09
CA GLU A 11 -20.76 -21.78 10.63
C GLU A 11 -20.25 -20.73 9.66
N VAL A 12 -19.10 -20.12 9.96
CA VAL A 12 -18.55 -19.01 9.18
C VAL A 12 -17.12 -19.31 8.73
N LYS A 13 -16.83 -19.00 7.46
CA LYS A 13 -15.49 -19.03 6.87
C LYS A 13 -15.24 -17.73 6.11
N VAL A 14 -14.26 -16.96 6.58
CA VAL A 14 -13.85 -15.73 5.91
C VAL A 14 -12.92 -16.07 4.73
N VAL A 15 -13.28 -15.59 3.55
CA VAL A 15 -12.58 -15.79 2.28
C VAL A 15 -12.20 -14.43 1.68
N ARG A 16 -10.99 -14.32 1.14
CA ARG A 16 -10.57 -13.12 0.41
C ARG A 16 -10.45 -13.44 -1.07
N VAL A 17 -10.86 -12.50 -1.93
CA VAL A 17 -10.81 -12.67 -3.38
C VAL A 17 -10.08 -11.45 -3.95
N GLY A 18 -8.77 -11.59 -4.14
CA GLY A 18 -7.90 -10.50 -4.56
C GLY A 18 -6.44 -10.76 -4.24
N CYS A 19 -5.56 -10.20 -5.08
CA CYS A 19 -4.10 -10.18 -4.93
C CYS A 19 -3.68 -9.88 -3.48
N GLY A 20 -2.58 -10.49 -3.03
CA GLY A 20 -2.18 -10.74 -1.63
C GLY A 20 -1.99 -9.56 -0.67
N CYS A 21 -2.47 -8.36 -1.00
CA CYS A 21 -2.45 -7.16 -0.17
C CYS A 21 -3.37 -7.22 1.07
N THR A 22 -4.41 -8.08 1.06
CA THR A 22 -5.33 -8.23 2.21
C THR A 22 -5.09 -9.56 2.92
N ILE A 23 -4.74 -9.58 4.21
CA ILE A 23 -4.52 -10.80 5.01
C ILE A 23 -5.62 -10.94 6.06
N ILE A 24 -6.15 -12.16 6.22
CA ILE A 24 -7.09 -12.49 7.29
C ILE A 24 -6.27 -12.84 8.53
N LEU A 25 -6.36 -12.02 9.58
CA LEU A 25 -5.68 -12.27 10.85
C LEU A 25 -6.49 -13.21 11.73
N TYR A 26 -7.82 -13.01 11.74
CA TYR A 26 -8.77 -13.84 12.47
C TYR A 26 -10.17 -13.70 11.86
N PRO A 27 -10.95 -14.79 11.77
CA PRO A 27 -10.57 -16.19 12.02
C PRO A 27 -9.75 -16.79 10.87
N LYS A 28 -8.77 -17.64 11.18
CA LYS A 28 -7.90 -18.29 10.16
C LYS A 28 -8.52 -19.54 9.54
N LYS A 29 -9.53 -20.11 10.19
CA LYS A 29 -10.24 -21.33 9.78
C LYS A 29 -11.73 -21.11 9.95
N LYS A 30 -12.51 -22.04 9.43
CA LYS A 30 -13.94 -22.14 9.72
C LYS A 30 -14.16 -22.18 11.23
N LEU A 31 -15.15 -21.46 11.73
CA LEU A 31 -15.58 -21.52 13.13
C LEU A 31 -17.11 -21.51 13.21
N GLU A 32 -17.62 -21.77 14.40
CA GLU A 32 -19.04 -21.75 14.70
C GLU A 32 -19.37 -20.62 15.69
N ILE A 33 -20.39 -19.84 15.37
CA ILE A 33 -20.92 -18.77 16.22
C ILE A 33 -22.26 -19.26 16.77
N ALA A 34 -22.36 -19.41 18.09
CA ALA A 34 -23.61 -19.77 18.75
C ALA A 34 -24.74 -18.77 18.43
N ALA A 35 -26.00 -19.19 18.56
CA ALA A 35 -27.17 -18.32 18.39
C ALA A 35 -27.08 -17.09 19.30
N GLY A 36 -27.31 -15.90 18.74
CA GLY A 36 -27.13 -14.61 19.44
C GLY A 36 -25.67 -14.22 19.71
N GLY A 37 -24.70 -15.06 19.34
CA GLY A 37 -23.27 -14.84 19.54
C GLY A 37 -22.67 -13.88 18.52
N SER A 38 -21.47 -13.39 18.81
CA SER A 38 -20.69 -12.59 17.87
C SER A 38 -19.20 -12.82 18.01
N ILE A 39 -18.48 -12.51 16.93
CA ILE A 39 -17.03 -12.54 16.88
C ILE A 39 -16.50 -11.28 16.21
N GLU A 40 -15.26 -10.93 16.55
CA GLU A 40 -14.51 -9.98 15.75
C GLU A 40 -13.90 -10.68 14.54
N ALA A 41 -13.87 -10.01 13.39
CA ALA A 41 -13.07 -10.43 12.25
C ALA A 41 -11.99 -9.38 12.04
N ARG A 42 -10.73 -9.81 11.93
CA ARG A 42 -9.55 -8.93 11.87
C ARG A 42 -8.81 -9.17 10.57
N PHE A 43 -8.45 -8.07 9.92
CA PHE A 43 -7.79 -8.06 8.62
C PHE A 43 -6.59 -7.10 8.65
N SER A 44 -5.57 -7.41 7.86
CA SER A 44 -4.47 -6.49 7.56
C SER A 44 -4.53 -6.13 6.08
N PHE A 45 -4.31 -4.86 5.76
CA PHE A 45 -4.29 -4.37 4.39
C PHE A 45 -2.97 -3.63 4.14
N ASN A 46 -2.17 -4.13 3.19
CA ASN A 46 -0.93 -3.50 2.77
C ASN A 46 -1.18 -2.59 1.56
N THR A 47 -1.00 -1.29 1.73
CA THR A 47 -1.14 -0.26 0.67
C THR A 47 0.16 0.04 -0.07
N GLU A 48 1.24 -0.67 0.23
CA GLU A 48 2.54 -0.45 -0.41
C GLU A 48 2.45 -0.62 -1.93
N GLY A 49 2.98 0.36 -2.66
CA GLY A 49 2.93 0.41 -4.12
C GLY A 49 1.56 0.79 -4.70
N MET A 50 0.56 1.09 -3.87
CA MET A 50 -0.78 1.50 -4.31
C MET A 50 -0.90 3.04 -4.30
N GLU A 51 -1.72 3.59 -5.18
CA GLU A 51 -2.01 5.02 -5.26
C GLU A 51 -3.40 5.24 -5.88
N GLY A 52 -4.13 6.24 -5.39
CA GLY A 52 -5.47 6.56 -5.87
C GLY A 52 -6.55 5.70 -5.22
N ASP A 53 -7.69 5.61 -5.89
CA ASP A 53 -8.88 4.94 -5.36
C ASP A 53 -8.80 3.43 -5.57
N GLU A 54 -8.89 2.68 -4.48
CA GLU A 54 -8.73 1.24 -4.43
C GLU A 54 -9.98 0.60 -3.85
N THR A 55 -10.55 -0.34 -4.58
CA THR A 55 -11.72 -1.13 -4.16
C THR A 55 -11.34 -2.59 -4.06
N LYS A 56 -11.53 -3.19 -2.89
CA LYS A 56 -11.33 -4.62 -2.65
C LYS A 56 -12.61 -5.27 -2.10
N TYR A 57 -12.68 -6.59 -2.21
CA TYR A 57 -13.80 -7.37 -1.72
C TYR A 57 -13.35 -8.47 -0.77
N ILE A 58 -14.08 -8.61 0.33
CA ILE A 58 -13.94 -9.72 1.28
C ILE A 58 -15.26 -10.49 1.24
N TYR A 59 -15.17 -11.81 1.16
CA TYR A 59 -16.31 -12.70 1.09
C TYR A 59 -16.39 -13.52 2.36
N ILE A 60 -17.59 -13.70 2.88
CA ILE A 60 -17.83 -14.49 4.08
C ILE A 60 -18.79 -15.59 3.67
N GLU A 61 -18.29 -16.82 3.64
CA GLU A 61 -19.08 -18.03 3.40
C GLU A 61 -19.71 -18.44 4.73
N SER A 62 -21.00 -18.82 4.70
CA SER A 62 -21.68 -19.36 5.86
C SER A 62 -22.75 -20.39 5.49
N ASN A 63 -23.28 -21.07 6.50
CA ASN A 63 -24.45 -21.96 6.38
C ASN A 63 -25.79 -21.21 6.55
N ASP A 64 -25.79 -19.87 6.50
CA ASP A 64 -27.02 -19.07 6.45
C ASP A 64 -27.81 -19.42 5.17
N PRO A 65 -29.07 -19.88 5.29
CA PRO A 65 -29.88 -20.27 4.13
C PRO A 65 -30.32 -19.08 3.27
N GLU A 66 -30.42 -17.88 3.82
CA GLU A 66 -30.78 -16.67 3.09
C GLU A 66 -29.55 -16.02 2.45
N THR A 67 -28.43 -15.97 3.21
CA THR A 67 -27.19 -15.32 2.77
C THR A 67 -25.96 -16.23 2.94
N PRO A 68 -25.81 -17.28 2.12
CA PRO A 68 -24.68 -18.22 2.24
C PRO A 68 -23.34 -17.59 1.87
N LEU A 69 -23.34 -16.49 1.11
CA LEU A 69 -22.15 -15.74 0.72
C LEU A 69 -22.37 -14.23 0.90
N LEU A 70 -21.81 -13.67 1.97
CA LEU A 70 -21.85 -12.23 2.24
C LEU A 70 -20.64 -11.54 1.59
N LYS A 71 -20.89 -10.50 0.79
CA LYS A 71 -19.85 -9.73 0.10
C LYS A 71 -19.66 -8.36 0.78
N LEU A 72 -18.46 -8.12 1.30
CA LEU A 72 -18.04 -6.85 1.88
C LEU A 72 -17.18 -6.06 0.89
N LYS A 73 -17.48 -4.78 0.70
CA LYS A 73 -16.70 -3.86 -0.15
C LYS A 73 -15.83 -2.96 0.73
N LEU A 74 -14.53 -2.99 0.49
CA LEU A 74 -13.54 -2.09 1.08
C LEU A 74 -13.16 -1.04 0.03
N THR A 75 -13.42 0.23 0.32
CA THR A 75 -12.98 1.35 -0.52
C THR A 75 -11.96 2.17 0.26
N THR A 76 -10.83 2.47 -0.34
CA THR A 76 -9.77 3.27 0.27
C THR A 76 -9.14 4.18 -0.78
N GLN A 77 -8.70 5.37 -0.37
CA GLN A 77 -7.95 6.27 -1.22
C GLN A 77 -6.52 6.33 -0.71
N VAL A 78 -5.59 5.75 -1.46
CA VAL A 78 -4.18 5.67 -1.08
C VAL A 78 -3.47 6.91 -1.59
N GLN A 79 -3.03 7.77 -0.66
CA GLN A 79 -2.28 8.98 -0.99
C GLN A 79 -0.78 8.68 -0.98
N ARG A 80 -0.11 8.84 -2.12
CA ARG A 80 1.35 8.69 -2.19
C ARG A 80 1.99 9.90 -1.51
N LYS A 81 2.52 9.71 -0.30
CA LYS A 81 3.30 10.77 0.36
C LYS A 81 4.60 10.97 -0.44
N GLN A 82 4.63 11.94 -1.34
CA GLN A 82 5.88 12.35 -2.00
C GLN A 82 6.92 12.66 -0.92
N SER A 83 8.06 11.97 -0.96
CA SER A 83 9.11 12.18 0.01
C SER A 83 9.63 13.61 -0.10
N ALA A 84 9.79 14.29 1.04
CA ALA A 84 10.33 15.65 1.10
C ALA A 84 11.72 15.74 0.46
N ALA A 85 12.45 14.62 0.39
CA ALA A 85 13.73 14.50 -0.30
C ALA A 85 13.64 14.81 -1.80
N ILE A 86 12.62 14.29 -2.50
CA ILE A 86 12.42 14.54 -3.94
C ILE A 86 12.07 16.02 -4.17
N LYS A 87 11.19 16.59 -3.34
CA LYS A 87 10.88 18.04 -3.42
C LYS A 87 12.11 18.92 -3.16
N ARG A 88 12.97 18.54 -2.22
CA ARG A 88 14.23 19.26 -1.92
C ARG A 88 15.21 19.19 -3.09
N PHE A 89 15.33 18.04 -3.74
CA PHE A 89 16.21 17.87 -4.89
C PHE A 89 15.70 18.65 -6.12
N LEU A 90 14.39 18.67 -6.37
CA LEU A 90 13.81 19.51 -7.42
C LEU A 90 13.80 21.01 -7.09
N SER A 91 13.91 21.39 -5.81
CA SER A 91 14.00 22.80 -5.41
C SER A 91 15.38 23.41 -5.60
N TRP A 92 16.41 22.61 -5.85
CA TRP A 92 17.72 23.14 -6.23
C TRP A 92 17.59 23.74 -7.63
N GLY A 93 17.65 25.08 -7.70
CA GLY A 93 17.54 25.80 -8.94
C GLY A 93 18.65 25.44 -9.92
N LEU A 94 18.41 25.68 -11.22
CA LEU A 94 19.38 25.48 -12.30
C LEU A 94 20.76 26.07 -11.97
N LEU A 95 20.80 27.20 -11.24
CA LEU A 95 22.04 27.86 -10.82
C LEU A 95 22.88 27.03 -9.84
N THR A 96 22.25 26.29 -8.91
CA THR A 96 22.93 25.44 -7.94
C THR A 96 23.49 24.19 -8.62
N VAL A 97 22.75 23.61 -9.55
CA VAL A 97 23.20 22.46 -10.35
C VAL A 97 24.30 22.87 -11.33
N ALA A 98 24.15 24.00 -12.03
CA ALA A 98 25.16 24.55 -12.92
C ALA A 98 26.41 24.99 -12.14
N GLY A 99 26.25 25.61 -10.97
CA GLY A 99 27.36 26.02 -10.11
C GLY A 99 28.14 24.83 -9.55
N ALA A 100 27.46 23.80 -9.05
CA ALA A 100 28.11 22.56 -8.62
C ALA A 100 28.84 21.87 -9.79
N GLY A 101 28.20 21.80 -10.97
CA GLY A 101 28.82 21.27 -12.18
C GLY A 101 30.02 22.09 -12.68
N LEU A 102 30.04 23.40 -12.46
CA LEU A 102 31.18 24.28 -12.78
C LEU A 102 32.32 24.11 -11.76
N ILE A 103 31.99 23.91 -10.48
CA ILE A 103 32.95 23.67 -9.39
C ILE A 103 33.60 22.28 -9.54
N ASP A 104 32.84 21.22 -9.82
CA ASP A 104 33.39 19.90 -10.18
C ASP A 104 34.04 19.90 -11.58
N GLY A 105 33.61 20.81 -12.46
CA GLY A 105 34.21 21.09 -13.76
C GLY A 105 35.60 21.75 -13.67
N ILE A 106 35.97 22.33 -12.53
CA ILE A 106 37.35 22.61 -12.14
C ILE A 106 37.96 21.30 -11.62
N ASN A 107 37.91 20.28 -12.48
CA ASN A 107 38.75 19.13 -12.34
C ASN A 107 40.16 19.57 -12.76
N PRO A 108 41.18 19.57 -11.88
CA PRO A 108 42.53 19.98 -12.24
C PRO A 108 43.10 19.21 -13.45
N CYS A 109 42.56 18.01 -13.74
CA CYS A 109 42.91 17.23 -14.93
C CYS A 109 42.37 17.80 -16.25
N ALA A 110 41.21 18.48 -16.26
CA ALA A 110 40.67 19.10 -17.49
C ALA A 110 41.25 20.50 -17.72
N PHE A 111 41.51 21.23 -16.64
CA PHE A 111 42.05 22.59 -16.69
C PHE A 111 43.52 22.62 -17.15
N THR A 112 44.32 21.62 -16.75
CA THR A 112 45.73 21.51 -17.17
C THR A 112 45.89 21.25 -18.67
N VAL A 113 44.99 20.45 -19.27
CA VAL A 113 44.98 20.21 -20.74
C VAL A 113 44.67 21.50 -21.49
N LEU A 114 43.71 22.29 -21.01
CA LEU A 114 43.29 23.52 -21.68
C LEU A 114 44.36 24.62 -21.62
N VAL A 115 45.08 24.74 -20.49
CA VAL A 115 46.25 25.64 -20.38
C VAL A 115 47.38 25.21 -21.30
N PHE A 116 47.61 23.90 -21.47
CA PHE A 116 48.65 23.38 -22.37
C PHE A 116 48.37 23.70 -23.84
N PHE A 117 47.10 23.68 -24.27
CA PHE A 117 46.71 24.02 -25.64
C PHE A 117 46.72 25.52 -25.95
N ILE A 118 46.57 26.38 -24.94
CA ILE A 118 46.65 27.84 -25.12
C ILE A 118 48.10 28.35 -25.00
N SER A 119 48.99 27.58 -24.36
CA SER A 119 50.38 27.97 -24.13
C SER A 119 51.36 27.53 -25.22
N PHE A 120 50.86 26.96 -26.33
CA PHE A 120 51.64 26.61 -27.53
C PHE A 120 51.12 27.34 -28.77
#